data_AF-A0A6L6AFA6-F1
#
_entry.id   AF-A0A6L6AFA6-F1
#
_cell.length_a   1.000
_cell.length_b   1.000
_cell.length_c   1.000
_cell.angle_alpha   90.00
_cell.angle_beta   90.00
_cell.angle_gamma   90.00
#
_symmetry.space_group_name_H-M   'P 1'
#
loop_
_entity.id
_entity.type
_entity.pdbx_description
1 polymer ?
#
loop_
_entity_poly.entity_id
_entity_poly.type
_entity_poly.pdbx_seq_one_letter_code
_entity_poly.pdbx_strand_id
1 'polypeptide(L)'
;RTGLILNPTIADKELRQIHQRLCDHFADRGLYLKALEHAKFAGSPEDYRHLFRHAMRQLIAIGRGKDLLRMADLVGDATTIGVLKRQTVELMGLTADFQYLPAQSLITEMLFTSRGTDIENFIKKFTSAVNVYIDFATGLTEQIGMHIDTVLGATSEELDLAAIDKISILRVLAAKEIIYDSSDNLGGIQKQAHELAKDDSTPMALYFLSAIDACTLLNNGEYKDAYVVANNVISQAEREGYIGIFGPLDVMYVKARCLLEFSQTEESQRVFAQIKNLAESWEQYTWVYIAESFIARDLALAGNSTSALDIVRSERERAGALGFKNGLDAYCDLTELFIRFTMKDWDRVGILLGRLPEFLLVQRVRAIHEFESGKKPGSVVVEDLPERTPTEQIYKLMFQTHQNIEREKVALQLMGKALEIGARVGARETFLRQEASILNLIIRIAGEKPTVYLEDLASRITSRLKTRSETLVGLSAALTKRELEILRHLATGNPISAIGKMLHISQNTMKTHLKNVYRKIGASGRDEAVAKAKELYLL
;
A
#
# COMPACT_ATOMS: atom_id res chain seq x y z
N ARG A 1 -45.78 38.65 45.14
CA ARG A 1 -44.64 38.30 44.25
C ARG A 1 -43.53 37.72 45.11
N THR A 2 -43.64 36.45 45.48
CA THR A 2 -42.55 35.67 46.08
C THR A 2 -41.58 35.33 44.96
N GLY A 3 -40.49 36.09 44.86
CA GLY A 3 -39.41 35.80 43.93
C GLY A 3 -38.71 34.51 44.37
N LEU A 4 -38.60 33.55 43.46
CA LEU A 4 -37.66 32.45 43.57
C LEU A 4 -36.25 33.02 43.63
N ILE A 5 -35.65 33.06 44.82
CA ILE A 5 -34.22 33.24 44.98
C ILE A 5 -33.58 31.89 44.65
N LEU A 6 -33.25 31.67 43.38
CA LEU A 6 -32.33 30.62 42.98
C LEU A 6 -30.92 31.15 43.22
N ASN A 7 -30.35 30.84 44.38
CA ASN A 7 -28.91 30.94 44.57
C ASN A 7 -28.45 29.89 45.60
N PRO A 8 -28.07 28.68 45.15
CA PRO A 8 -27.01 27.96 45.81
C PRO A 8 -25.73 28.33 45.06
N THR A 9 -25.02 29.36 45.51
CA THR A 9 -23.59 29.48 45.17
C THR A 9 -22.92 28.23 45.75
N ILE A 10 -22.70 27.24 44.88
CA ILE A 10 -21.89 26.05 45.20
C ILE A 10 -20.57 26.57 45.77
N ALA A 11 -20.18 26.08 46.94
CA ALA A 11 -18.92 26.52 47.54
C ALA A 11 -17.75 26.11 46.63
N ASP A 12 -16.70 26.93 46.52
CA ASP A 12 -15.53 26.64 45.65
C ASP A 12 -14.94 25.24 45.92
N LYS A 13 -14.95 24.80 47.18
CA LYS A 13 -14.56 23.45 47.59
C LYS A 13 -15.45 22.36 47.01
N GLU A 14 -16.77 22.54 47.01
CA GLU A 14 -17.73 21.60 46.44
C GLU A 14 -17.60 21.56 44.91
N LEU A 15 -17.36 22.72 44.27
CA LEU A 15 -17.13 22.80 42.83
C LEU A 15 -15.87 22.05 42.42
N ARG A 16 -14.75 22.20 43.15
CA ARG A 16 -13.52 21.42 42.90
C ARG A 16 -13.74 19.92 43.08
N GLN A 17 -14.51 19.51 44.07
CA GLN A 17 -14.87 18.09 44.26
C GLN A 17 -15.72 17.54 43.13
N ILE A 18 -16.66 18.33 42.59
CA ILE A 18 -17.43 17.97 41.39
C ILE A 18 -16.49 17.81 40.20
N HIS A 19 -15.57 18.74 39.99
CA HIS A 19 -14.58 18.64 38.92
C HIS A 19 -13.66 17.42 39.10
N GLN A 20 -13.23 17.09 40.32
CA GLN A 20 -12.45 15.86 40.55
C GLN A 20 -13.27 14.61 40.19
N ARG A 21 -14.52 14.50 40.65
CA ARG A 21 -15.38 13.35 40.34
C ARG A 21 -15.66 13.21 38.84
N LEU A 22 -15.80 14.33 38.13
CA LEU A 22 -15.95 14.34 36.68
C LEU A 22 -14.64 13.97 35.97
N CYS A 23 -13.51 14.46 36.46
CA CYS A 23 -12.18 14.08 36.00
C CYS A 23 -12.00 12.56 36.06
N ASP A 24 -12.21 11.97 37.24
CA ASP A 24 -12.11 10.51 37.46
C ASP A 24 -13.12 9.76 36.58
N HIS A 25 -14.38 10.20 36.53
CA HIS A 25 -15.43 9.58 35.72
C HIS A 25 -15.08 9.51 34.23
N PHE A 26 -14.50 10.57 33.68
CA PHE A 26 -14.09 10.62 32.29
C PHE A 26 -12.78 9.87 32.05
N ALA A 27 -11.82 9.94 32.97
CA ALA A 27 -10.56 9.20 32.90
C ALA A 27 -10.80 7.68 32.88
N ASP A 28 -11.67 7.17 33.76
CA ASP A 28 -12.05 5.75 33.84
C ASP A 28 -12.71 5.22 32.55
N ARG A 29 -13.26 6.12 31.73
CA ARG A 29 -13.89 5.82 30.43
C ARG A 29 -12.97 6.08 29.25
N GLY A 30 -11.71 6.46 29.50
CA GLY A 30 -10.76 6.83 28.46
C GLY A 30 -11.11 8.15 27.74
N LEU A 31 -12.00 8.98 28.29
CA LEU A 31 -12.37 10.29 27.74
C LEU A 31 -11.40 11.37 28.23
N TYR A 32 -10.11 11.19 27.90
CA TYR A 32 -9.00 11.95 28.51
C TYR A 32 -9.07 13.46 28.24
N LEU A 33 -9.60 13.88 27.08
CA LEU A 33 -9.77 15.31 26.79
C LEU A 33 -10.76 15.97 27.78
N LYS A 34 -11.91 15.33 28.01
CA LYS A 34 -12.89 15.81 29.00
C LYS A 34 -12.32 15.73 30.41
N ALA A 35 -11.62 14.65 30.73
CA ALA A 35 -10.96 14.51 32.02
C ALA A 35 -9.96 15.65 32.27
N LEU A 36 -9.14 16.00 31.26
CA LEU A 36 -8.15 17.06 31.34
C LEU A 36 -8.78 18.45 31.54
N GLU A 37 -9.92 18.73 30.89
CA GLU A 37 -10.69 19.96 31.11
C GLU A 37 -11.10 20.08 32.59
N HIS A 38 -11.59 19.00 33.19
CA HIS A 38 -12.00 19.00 34.60
C HIS A 38 -10.80 19.00 35.57
N ALA A 39 -9.69 18.32 35.27
CA ALA A 39 -8.49 18.28 36.09
C ALA A 39 -7.93 19.69 36.39
N LYS A 40 -7.99 20.58 35.38
CA LYS A 40 -7.58 21.99 35.53
C LYS A 40 -8.40 22.71 36.62
N PHE A 41 -9.71 22.50 36.64
CA PHE A 41 -10.61 23.13 37.61
C PHE A 41 -10.64 22.41 38.97
N ALA A 42 -10.32 21.12 39.01
CA ALA A 42 -10.15 20.36 40.24
C ALA A 42 -8.92 20.85 41.04
N GLY A 43 -7.94 21.44 40.35
CA GLY A 43 -6.71 21.94 40.95
C GLY A 43 -5.73 20.83 41.35
N SER A 44 -5.75 19.70 40.62
CA SER A 44 -4.84 18.55 40.81
C SER A 44 -3.75 18.55 39.73
N PRO A 45 -2.53 19.04 40.03
CA PRO A 45 -1.45 19.11 39.04
C PRO A 45 -0.93 17.72 38.62
N GLU A 46 -1.05 16.72 39.48
CA GLU A 46 -0.63 15.34 39.20
C GLU A 46 -1.58 14.68 38.20
N ASP A 47 -2.90 14.76 38.42
CA ASP A 47 -3.90 14.24 37.48
C ASP A 47 -3.79 14.95 36.13
N TYR A 48 -3.60 16.27 36.13
CA TYR A 48 -3.41 17.01 34.90
C TYR A 48 -2.20 16.50 34.10
N ARG A 49 -1.04 16.28 34.74
CA ARG A 49 0.16 15.74 34.06
C ARG A 49 -0.06 14.31 33.55
N HIS A 50 -0.71 13.47 34.34
CA HIS A 50 -0.98 12.09 33.97
C HIS A 50 -1.91 12.02 32.75
N LEU A 51 -3.00 12.77 32.76
CA LEU A 51 -3.99 12.79 31.68
C LEU A 51 -3.49 13.50 30.41
N PHE A 52 -2.57 14.44 30.55
CA PHE A 52 -2.09 15.27 29.45
C PHE A 52 -1.58 14.41 28.28
N ARG A 53 -0.71 13.43 28.53
CA ARG A 53 -0.14 12.58 27.47
C ARG A 53 -1.21 11.78 26.72
N HIS A 54 -2.19 11.24 27.44
CA HIS A 54 -3.28 10.49 26.83
C HIS A 54 -4.21 11.39 26.00
N ALA A 55 -4.53 12.58 26.51
CA ALA A 55 -5.32 13.56 25.79
C ALA A 55 -4.62 14.05 24.52
N MET A 56 -3.30 14.28 24.56
CA MET A 56 -2.53 14.70 23.38
C MET A 56 -2.59 13.62 22.29
N ARG A 57 -2.36 12.35 22.64
CA ARG A 57 -2.46 11.23 21.67
C ARG A 57 -3.83 11.16 21.01
N GLN A 58 -4.90 11.32 21.79
CA GLN A 58 -6.26 11.36 21.25
C GLN A 58 -6.43 12.51 20.26
N LEU A 59 -6.04 13.74 20.63
CA LEU A 59 -6.15 14.90 19.77
C LEU A 59 -5.37 14.74 18.46
N ILE A 60 -4.15 14.17 18.50
CA ILE A 60 -3.38 13.88 17.29
C ILE A 60 -4.12 12.86 16.43
N ALA A 61 -4.59 11.76 17.04
CA ALA A 61 -5.24 10.67 16.31
C ALA A 61 -6.53 11.12 15.58
N ILE A 62 -7.27 12.08 16.14
CA ILE A 62 -8.48 12.65 15.53
C ILE A 62 -8.23 13.95 14.75
N GLY A 63 -6.96 14.32 14.51
CA GLY A 63 -6.58 15.45 13.66
C GLY A 63 -6.89 16.83 14.22
N ARG A 64 -6.89 16.98 15.54
CA ARG A 64 -7.10 18.27 16.21
C ARG A 64 -5.78 18.99 16.47
N GLY A 65 -4.96 19.11 15.44
CA GLY A 65 -3.65 19.79 15.51
C GLY A 65 -3.74 21.24 16.00
N LYS A 66 -4.75 22.00 15.56
CA LYS A 66 -4.99 23.38 16.01
C LYS A 66 -5.30 23.51 17.50
N ASP A 67 -5.83 22.46 18.12
CA ASP A 67 -6.02 22.44 19.58
C ASP A 67 -4.70 22.27 20.29
N LEU A 68 -3.87 21.33 19.81
CA LEU A 68 -2.54 21.09 20.33
C LEU A 68 -1.68 22.35 20.26
N LEU A 69 -1.70 23.05 19.13
CA LEU A 69 -0.98 24.32 18.95
C LEU A 69 -1.43 25.38 19.98
N ARG A 70 -2.74 25.51 20.23
CA ARG A 70 -3.26 26.42 21.26
C ARG A 70 -2.89 25.97 22.68
N MET A 71 -2.74 24.68 22.91
CA MET A 71 -2.38 24.12 24.20
C MET A 71 -0.87 24.20 24.48
N ALA A 72 -0.04 24.31 23.44
CA ALA A 72 1.42 24.41 23.59
C ALA A 72 1.83 25.58 24.48
N ASP A 73 1.13 26.72 24.39
CA ASP A 73 1.36 27.91 25.23
C ASP A 73 1.24 27.62 26.73
N LEU A 74 0.52 26.55 27.11
CA LEU A 74 0.30 26.13 28.49
C LEU A 74 1.36 25.14 28.99
N VAL A 75 2.32 24.75 28.14
CA VAL A 75 3.34 23.76 28.43
C VAL A 75 4.72 24.41 28.53
N GLY A 76 5.49 23.93 29.52
CA GLY A 76 6.84 24.40 29.76
C GLY A 76 6.91 25.76 30.48
N ASP A 77 8.13 26.22 30.70
CA ASP A 77 8.47 27.52 31.29
C ASP A 77 9.45 28.25 30.36
N ALA A 78 10.12 29.30 30.85
CA ALA A 78 11.10 30.08 30.10
C ALA A 78 12.49 29.44 30.04
N THR A 79 12.70 28.29 30.69
CA THR A 79 13.99 27.57 30.61
C THR A 79 14.13 26.85 29.28
N THR A 80 15.36 26.48 28.90
CA THR A 80 15.63 25.69 27.69
C THR A 80 14.82 24.39 27.67
N ILE A 81 14.73 23.69 28.80
CA ILE A 81 13.94 22.45 28.93
C ILE A 81 12.44 22.77 28.79
N GLY A 82 11.98 23.88 29.36
CA GLY A 82 10.61 24.36 29.22
C GLY A 82 10.22 24.63 27.77
N VAL A 83 11.08 25.33 27.03
CA VAL A 83 10.90 25.60 25.60
C VAL A 83 10.86 24.29 24.81
N LEU A 84 11.80 23.37 25.03
CA LEU A 84 11.80 22.07 24.35
C LEU A 84 10.51 21.27 24.64
N LYS A 85 10.00 21.29 25.88
CA LYS A 85 8.71 20.66 26.23
C LYS A 85 7.54 21.29 25.46
N ARG A 86 7.50 22.62 25.35
CA ARG A 86 6.49 23.32 24.53
C ARG A 86 6.56 22.88 23.07
N GLN A 87 7.78 22.88 22.51
CA GLN A 87 8.03 22.48 21.13
C GLN A 87 7.61 21.04 20.83
N THR A 88 7.64 20.12 21.81
CA THR A 88 7.08 18.77 21.59
C THR A 88 5.59 18.79 21.25
N VAL A 89 4.81 19.65 21.92
CA VAL A 89 3.36 19.79 21.69
C VAL A 89 3.09 20.56 20.40
N GLU A 90 3.91 21.59 20.11
CA GLU A 90 3.85 22.30 18.83
C GLU A 90 4.11 21.36 17.67
N LEU A 91 5.14 20.51 17.75
CA LEU A 91 5.49 19.56 16.71
C LEU A 91 4.37 18.53 16.48
N MET A 92 3.77 18.01 17.56
CA MET A 92 2.57 17.17 17.48
C MET A 92 1.40 17.89 16.80
N GLY A 93 1.19 19.17 17.14
CA GLY A 93 0.13 19.99 16.55
C GLY A 93 0.32 20.25 15.06
N LEU A 94 1.54 20.60 14.64
CA LEU A 94 1.90 20.81 13.24
C LEU A 94 1.70 19.52 12.44
N THR A 95 2.16 18.37 12.95
CA THR A 95 1.99 17.10 12.25
C THR A 95 0.55 16.60 12.21
N ALA A 96 -0.24 16.83 13.27
CA ALA A 96 -1.67 16.51 13.27
C ALA A 96 -2.51 17.42 12.37
N ASP A 97 -2.02 18.62 12.04
CA ASP A 97 -2.61 19.56 11.07
C ASP A 97 -1.93 19.46 9.68
N PHE A 98 -1.12 18.41 9.46
CA PHE A 98 -0.42 18.10 8.21
C PHE A 98 0.59 19.16 7.73
N GLN A 99 1.06 20.03 8.62
CA GLN A 99 2.02 21.10 8.31
C GLN A 99 3.47 20.57 8.34
N TYR A 100 3.84 19.79 7.33
CA TYR A 100 5.13 19.08 7.29
C TYR A 100 6.36 20.00 7.22
N LEU A 101 6.31 21.08 6.43
CA LEU A 101 7.45 21.99 6.26
C LEU A 101 7.77 22.79 7.56
N PRO A 102 6.77 23.39 8.23
CA PRO A 102 6.98 23.94 9.57
C PRO A 102 7.48 22.89 10.58
N ALA A 103 6.93 21.68 10.55
CA ALA A 103 7.35 20.60 11.45
C ALA A 103 8.84 20.23 11.27
N GLN A 104 9.32 20.09 10.03
CA GLN A 104 10.73 19.82 9.74
C GLN A 104 11.66 20.95 10.21
N SER A 105 11.21 22.20 10.07
CA SER A 105 11.96 23.37 10.54
C SER A 105 12.09 23.33 12.07
N LEU A 106 10.98 23.04 12.76
CA LEU A 106 10.96 22.91 14.21
C LEU A 106 11.82 21.73 14.72
N ILE A 107 11.81 20.59 14.02
CA ILE A 107 12.69 19.45 14.34
C ILE A 107 14.17 19.86 14.33
N THR A 108 14.57 20.62 13.31
CA THR A 108 15.97 21.10 13.18
C THR A 108 16.34 22.01 14.35
N GLU A 109 15.45 22.91 14.75
CA GLU A 109 15.62 23.78 15.91
C GLU A 109 15.71 22.98 17.21
N MET A 110 14.77 22.06 17.45
CA MET A 110 14.73 21.21 18.65
C MET A 110 16.02 20.39 18.80
N LEU A 111 16.52 19.81 17.71
CA LEU A 111 17.77 19.04 17.70
C LEU A 111 19.01 19.91 17.97
N PHE A 112 18.98 21.19 17.60
CA PHE A 112 20.05 22.13 17.93
C PHE A 112 19.98 22.55 19.40
N THR A 113 18.81 22.98 19.86
CA THR A 113 18.56 23.51 21.21
C THR A 113 18.74 22.46 22.30
N SER A 114 18.47 21.17 21.99
CA SER A 114 18.60 20.08 22.96
C SER A 114 20.02 19.60 23.20
N ARG A 115 21.02 20.04 22.43
CA ARG A 115 22.41 19.58 22.57
C ARG A 115 22.98 19.91 23.95
N GLY A 116 23.55 18.91 24.62
CA GLY A 116 24.13 19.04 25.95
C GLY A 116 23.10 19.17 27.08
N THR A 117 21.80 18.95 26.79
CA THR A 117 20.74 18.90 27.81
C THR A 117 20.46 17.47 28.25
N ASP A 118 19.94 17.30 29.46
CA ASP A 118 19.56 15.98 30.01
C ASP A 118 18.41 15.32 29.21
N ILE A 119 17.72 16.05 28.33
CA ILE A 119 16.65 15.52 27.48
C ILE A 119 17.05 15.35 26.01
N GLU A 120 18.33 15.53 25.67
CA GLU A 120 18.84 15.43 24.29
C GLU A 120 18.42 14.11 23.62
N ASN A 121 18.59 12.99 24.33
CA ASN A 121 18.27 11.67 23.81
C ASN A 121 16.76 11.49 23.58
N PHE A 122 15.94 12.00 24.51
CA PHE A 122 14.48 11.99 24.35
C PHE A 122 14.06 12.82 23.11
N ILE A 123 14.62 14.02 22.94
CA ILE A 123 14.31 14.89 21.79
C ILE A 123 14.74 14.24 20.46
N LYS A 124 15.89 13.56 20.41
CA LYS A 124 16.33 12.80 19.23
C LYS A 124 15.35 11.68 18.87
N LYS A 125 14.89 10.92 19.86
CA LYS A 125 13.91 9.85 19.65
C LYS A 125 12.56 10.40 19.22
N PHE A 126 12.08 11.43 19.90
CA PHE A 126 10.80 12.06 19.63
C PHE A 126 10.75 12.65 18.22
N THR A 127 11.77 13.42 17.83
CA THR A 127 11.85 13.98 16.47
C THR A 127 12.04 12.89 15.41
N SER A 128 12.76 11.79 15.71
CA SER A 128 12.84 10.64 14.81
C SER A 128 11.48 9.96 14.62
N ALA A 129 10.68 9.79 15.67
CA ALA A 129 9.33 9.25 15.56
C ALA A 129 8.44 10.12 14.66
N VAL A 130 8.53 11.45 14.82
CA VAL A 130 7.80 12.39 13.97
C VAL A 130 8.30 12.33 12.51
N ASN A 131 9.60 12.24 12.28
CA ASN A 131 10.17 12.09 10.94
C ASN A 131 9.67 10.82 10.25
N VAL A 132 9.51 9.68 10.95
CA VAL A 132 8.91 8.48 10.34
C VAL A 132 7.54 8.79 9.74
N TYR A 133 6.70 9.56 10.42
CA TYR A 133 5.38 9.94 9.91
C TYR A 133 5.49 10.88 8.70
N ILE A 134 6.32 11.92 8.78
CA ILE A 134 6.50 12.89 7.69
C ILE A 134 7.11 12.22 6.46
N ASP A 135 8.18 11.45 6.65
CA ASP A 135 8.90 10.78 5.58
C ASP A 135 7.99 9.74 4.91
N PHE A 136 7.22 8.98 5.69
CA PHE A 136 6.26 8.06 5.11
C PHE A 136 5.15 8.79 4.35
N ALA A 137 4.56 9.86 4.91
CA ALA A 137 3.50 10.61 4.23
C ALA A 137 3.97 11.23 2.90
N THR A 138 5.24 11.65 2.84
CA THR A 138 5.86 12.33 1.68
C THR A 138 6.69 11.41 0.75
N GLY A 139 6.72 10.11 1.04
CA GLY A 139 7.39 9.10 0.20
C GLY A 139 8.91 9.01 0.36
N LEU A 140 9.51 9.63 1.37
CA LEU A 140 10.95 9.58 1.67
C LEU A 140 11.36 8.29 2.42
N THR A 141 11.10 7.13 1.81
CA THR A 141 11.17 5.84 2.52
C THR A 141 12.59 5.32 2.84
N GLU A 142 13.63 5.92 2.26
CA GLU A 142 15.04 5.55 2.47
C GLU A 142 15.53 5.83 3.90
N GLN A 143 15.09 6.94 4.51
CA GLN A 143 15.56 7.38 5.82
C GLN A 143 14.78 6.76 6.99
N ILE A 144 13.61 6.17 6.71
CA ILE A 144 12.70 5.63 7.73
C ILE A 144 13.40 4.59 8.62
N GLY A 145 14.23 3.71 8.05
CA GLY A 145 14.92 2.67 8.83
C GLY A 145 15.80 3.25 9.95
N MET A 146 16.61 4.26 9.63
CA MET A 146 17.48 4.94 10.60
C MET A 146 16.67 5.61 11.72
N HIS A 147 15.55 6.24 11.39
CA HIS A 147 14.67 6.86 12.39
C HIS A 147 14.02 5.82 13.30
N ILE A 148 13.60 4.68 12.76
CA ILE A 148 13.03 3.58 13.53
C ILE A 148 14.07 2.99 14.48
N ASP A 149 15.29 2.74 14.03
CA ASP A 149 16.38 2.25 14.88
C ASP A 149 16.63 3.20 16.06
N THR A 150 16.58 4.51 15.80
CA THR A 150 16.70 5.54 16.85
C THR A 150 15.55 5.47 17.86
N VAL A 151 14.31 5.32 17.38
CA VAL A 151 13.11 5.21 18.23
C VAL A 151 13.14 3.96 19.12
N LEU A 152 13.55 2.82 18.54
CA LEU A 152 13.51 1.52 19.20
C LEU A 152 14.76 1.23 20.04
N GLY A 153 15.86 1.94 19.83
CA GLY A 153 17.11 1.77 20.55
C GLY A 153 16.97 1.87 22.07
N ALA A 154 17.80 1.14 22.82
CA ALA A 154 17.77 1.15 24.28
C ALA A 154 18.18 2.52 24.87
N THR A 155 17.60 2.89 26.01
CA THR A 155 18.00 4.07 26.80
C THR A 155 18.56 3.64 28.15
N SER A 156 19.58 4.37 28.63
CA SER A 156 20.16 4.21 29.96
C SER A 156 19.40 5.00 31.05
N GLU A 157 18.39 5.79 30.69
CA GLU A 157 17.72 6.77 31.56
C GLU A 157 16.19 6.66 31.53
N GLU A 158 15.51 7.19 32.56
CA GLU A 158 14.05 7.14 32.82
C GLU A 158 13.17 7.83 31.75
N LEU A 159 13.75 8.58 30.81
CA LEU A 159 13.01 9.37 29.80
C LEU A 159 13.05 8.71 28.41
N ASP A 160 12.02 7.93 28.10
CA ASP A 160 11.84 7.27 26.80
C ASP A 160 10.42 7.48 26.23
N LEU A 161 10.24 7.17 24.94
CA LEU A 161 8.92 7.13 24.30
C LEU A 161 8.08 5.99 24.87
N ALA A 162 6.77 6.21 25.00
CA ALA A 162 5.89 5.17 25.51
C ALA A 162 5.79 3.99 24.52
N ALA A 163 5.49 2.80 25.04
CA ALA A 163 5.32 1.59 24.24
C ALA A 163 4.31 1.80 23.09
N ILE A 164 3.16 2.42 23.38
CA ILE A 164 2.14 2.73 22.37
C ILE A 164 2.64 3.62 21.22
N ASP A 165 3.54 4.56 21.50
CA ASP A 165 4.12 5.44 20.48
C ASP A 165 5.07 4.63 19.58
N LYS A 166 5.87 3.73 20.18
CA LYS A 166 6.74 2.81 19.43
C LYS A 166 5.95 1.81 18.57
N ILE A 167 4.83 1.29 19.08
CA ILE A 167 3.92 0.41 18.33
C ILE A 167 3.32 1.16 17.13
N SER A 168 2.94 2.43 17.31
CA SER A 168 2.47 3.28 16.20
C SER A 168 3.53 3.45 15.10
N ILE A 169 4.80 3.59 15.48
CA ILE A 169 5.92 3.66 14.53
C ILE A 169 6.12 2.32 13.79
N LEU A 170 6.02 1.19 14.50
CA LEU A 170 6.06 -0.14 13.89
C LEU A 170 4.89 -0.38 12.91
N ARG A 171 3.71 0.20 13.16
CA ARG A 171 2.59 0.16 12.23
C ARG A 171 2.90 0.87 10.91
N VAL A 172 3.56 2.02 10.95
CA VAL A 172 3.99 2.73 9.72
C VAL A 172 5.04 1.93 8.97
N LEU A 173 5.93 1.24 9.67
CA LEU A 173 6.86 0.30 9.04
C LEU A 173 6.11 -0.87 8.39
N ALA A 174 5.13 -1.47 9.06
CA ALA A 174 4.31 -2.53 8.48
C ALA A 174 3.60 -2.06 7.21
N ALA A 175 3.05 -0.84 7.22
CA ALA A 175 2.46 -0.19 6.05
C ALA A 175 3.47 -0.04 4.89
N LYS A 176 4.70 0.37 5.17
CA LYS A 176 5.78 0.43 4.18
C LYS A 176 6.09 -0.96 3.61
N GLU A 177 6.22 -1.99 4.46
CA GLU A 177 6.60 -3.33 4.01
C GLU A 177 5.51 -3.99 3.14
N ILE A 178 4.20 -3.76 3.42
CA ILE A 178 3.13 -4.27 2.54
C ILE A 178 3.06 -3.55 1.19
N ILE A 179 3.50 -2.30 1.10
CA ILE A 179 3.57 -1.55 -0.16
C ILE A 179 4.66 -2.15 -1.07
N TYR A 180 5.79 -2.53 -0.48
CA TYR A 180 6.92 -3.11 -1.21
C TYR A 180 6.83 -4.65 -1.38
N ASP A 181 5.81 -5.30 -0.80
CA ASP A 181 5.68 -6.76 -0.71
C ASP A 181 6.96 -7.42 -0.14
N SER A 182 7.54 -6.82 0.91
CA SER A 182 8.76 -7.30 1.59
C SER A 182 8.43 -8.31 2.69
N SER A 183 8.27 -9.58 2.30
CA SER A 183 7.71 -10.64 3.16
C SER A 183 8.50 -10.95 4.43
N ASP A 184 9.83 -10.79 4.40
CA ASP A 184 10.71 -11.31 5.46
C ASP A 184 10.70 -10.43 6.72
N ASN A 185 10.28 -9.17 6.62
CA ASN A 185 10.36 -8.20 7.72
C ASN A 185 9.09 -8.12 8.57
N LEU A 186 7.91 -8.40 7.99
CA LEU A 186 6.61 -8.21 8.66
C LEU A 186 6.44 -9.06 9.91
N GLY A 187 6.88 -10.33 9.89
CA GLY A 187 6.80 -11.20 11.07
C GLY A 187 7.62 -10.70 12.25
N GLY A 188 8.79 -10.08 11.97
CA GLY A 188 9.63 -9.46 13.00
C GLY A 188 8.96 -8.22 13.60
N ILE A 189 8.38 -7.36 12.76
CA ILE A 189 7.64 -6.16 13.17
C ILE A 189 6.45 -6.53 14.06
N GLN A 190 5.65 -7.51 13.63
CA GLN A 190 4.51 -8.02 14.40
C GLN A 190 4.95 -8.48 15.79
N LYS A 191 5.95 -9.37 15.84
CA LYS A 191 6.47 -9.90 17.11
C LYS A 191 6.94 -8.78 18.04
N GLN A 192 7.71 -7.83 17.52
CA GLN A 192 8.24 -6.72 18.31
C GLN A 192 7.11 -5.81 18.84
N ALA A 193 6.07 -5.56 18.04
CA ALA A 193 4.93 -4.75 18.46
C ALA A 193 4.16 -5.40 19.63
N HIS A 194 3.89 -6.71 19.54
CA HIS A 194 3.24 -7.47 20.62
C HIS A 194 4.12 -7.56 21.88
N GLU A 195 5.44 -7.72 21.73
CA GLU A 195 6.38 -7.69 22.87
C GLU A 195 6.42 -6.33 23.58
N LEU A 196 6.31 -5.22 22.82
CA LEU A 196 6.23 -3.88 23.38
C LEU A 196 4.92 -3.63 24.12
N ALA A 197 3.81 -4.18 23.62
CA ALA A 197 2.49 -4.00 24.22
C ALA A 197 2.41 -4.63 25.61
N LYS A 198 3.06 -5.79 25.83
CA LYS A 198 2.94 -6.58 27.07
C LYS A 198 1.46 -6.82 27.42
N ASP A 199 0.96 -6.20 28.50
CA ASP A 199 -0.41 -6.29 28.98
C ASP A 199 -1.25 -5.04 28.63
N ASP A 200 -0.75 -4.12 27.79
CA ASP A 200 -1.49 -2.92 27.36
C ASP A 200 -2.68 -3.33 26.45
N SER A 201 -3.86 -3.32 27.05
CA SER A 201 -5.13 -3.61 26.38
C SER A 201 -5.93 -2.35 26.05
N THR A 202 -5.29 -1.18 25.96
CA THR A 202 -6.00 0.05 25.60
C THR A 202 -6.57 -0.04 24.18
N PRO A 203 -7.75 0.56 23.90
CA PRO A 203 -8.37 0.48 22.58
C PRO A 203 -7.46 0.92 21.43
N MET A 204 -6.63 1.94 21.65
CA MET A 204 -5.68 2.44 20.65
C MET A 204 -4.49 1.50 20.43
N ALA A 205 -3.94 0.88 21.49
CA ALA A 205 -2.89 -0.13 21.34
C ALA A 205 -3.40 -1.35 20.57
N LEU A 206 -4.58 -1.88 20.94
CA LEU A 206 -5.22 -2.99 20.24
C LEU A 206 -5.51 -2.67 18.78
N TYR A 207 -5.90 -1.43 18.48
CA TYR A 207 -6.09 -0.95 17.12
C TYR A 207 -4.80 -1.02 16.29
N PHE A 208 -3.67 -0.53 16.83
CA PHE A 208 -2.38 -0.60 16.11
C PHE A 208 -1.88 -2.03 15.92
N LEU A 209 -1.98 -2.86 16.96
CA LEU A 209 -1.60 -4.28 16.87
C LEU A 209 -2.43 -5.01 15.81
N SER A 210 -3.75 -4.83 15.83
CA SER A 210 -4.66 -5.45 14.86
C SER A 210 -4.39 -4.97 13.42
N ALA A 211 -3.98 -3.72 13.25
CA ALA A 211 -3.57 -3.20 11.94
C ALA A 211 -2.29 -3.90 11.42
N ILE A 212 -1.29 -4.07 12.29
CA ILE A 212 -0.05 -4.81 11.97
C ILE A 212 -0.36 -6.30 11.69
N ASP A 213 -1.25 -6.89 12.46
CA ASP A 213 -1.70 -8.28 12.27
C ASP A 213 -2.39 -8.46 10.91
N ALA A 214 -3.27 -7.53 10.51
CA ALA A 214 -3.91 -7.55 9.19
C ALA A 214 -2.88 -7.46 8.05
N CYS A 215 -1.87 -6.61 8.19
CA CYS A 215 -0.76 -6.49 7.24
C CYS A 215 0.02 -7.82 7.11
N THR A 216 0.29 -8.47 8.25
CA THR A 216 1.03 -9.73 8.30
C THR A 216 0.22 -10.89 7.72
N LEU A 217 -1.08 -10.97 8.03
CA LEU A 217 -1.99 -11.97 7.48
C LEU A 217 -2.11 -11.85 5.95
N LEU A 218 -2.20 -10.62 5.43
CA LEU A 218 -2.19 -10.38 3.98
C LEU A 218 -0.92 -10.93 3.35
N ASN A 219 0.24 -10.61 3.91
CA ASN A 219 1.54 -11.04 3.39
C ASN A 219 1.70 -12.56 3.41
N ASN A 220 1.17 -13.22 4.44
CA ASN A 220 1.21 -14.68 4.56
C ASN A 220 0.20 -15.37 3.62
N GLY A 221 -0.72 -14.63 3.01
CA GLY A 221 -1.77 -15.19 2.17
C GLY A 221 -2.98 -15.71 2.91
N GLU A 222 -3.15 -15.36 4.19
CA GLU A 222 -4.36 -15.68 4.96
C GLU A 222 -5.46 -14.63 4.65
N TYR A 223 -5.86 -14.54 3.38
CA TYR A 223 -6.65 -13.42 2.87
C TYR A 223 -8.03 -13.26 3.54
N LYS A 224 -8.71 -14.36 3.86
CA LYS A 224 -10.01 -14.30 4.58
C LYS A 224 -9.85 -13.69 5.97
N ASP A 225 -8.84 -14.11 6.73
CA ASP A 225 -8.61 -13.62 8.08
C ASP A 225 -8.13 -12.16 8.03
N ALA A 226 -7.20 -11.85 7.12
CA ALA A 226 -6.75 -10.47 6.86
C ALA A 226 -7.94 -9.55 6.55
N TYR A 227 -8.88 -9.99 5.72
CA TYR A 227 -10.08 -9.23 5.38
C TYR A 227 -11.00 -9.00 6.59
N VAL A 228 -11.22 -10.01 7.44
CA VAL A 228 -12.04 -9.86 8.64
C VAL A 228 -11.40 -8.89 9.63
N VAL A 229 -10.12 -9.06 9.93
CA VAL A 229 -9.38 -8.18 10.83
C VAL A 229 -9.38 -6.75 10.30
N ALA A 230 -9.09 -6.56 9.01
CA ALA A 230 -9.10 -5.24 8.37
C ALA A 230 -10.46 -4.53 8.51
N ASN A 231 -11.57 -5.22 8.28
CA ASN A 231 -12.90 -4.61 8.46
C ASN A 231 -13.17 -4.19 9.91
N ASN A 232 -12.78 -5.01 10.89
CA ASN A 232 -12.95 -4.66 12.31
C ASN A 232 -12.13 -3.41 12.68
N VAL A 233 -10.89 -3.32 12.19
CA VAL A 233 -9.99 -2.18 12.43
C VAL A 233 -10.53 -0.91 11.76
N ILE A 234 -11.02 -1.01 10.51
CA ILE A 234 -11.65 0.12 9.80
C ILE A 234 -12.86 0.63 10.59
N SER A 235 -13.78 -0.27 10.99
CA SER A 235 -14.95 0.12 11.77
C SER A 235 -14.59 0.71 13.13
N GLN A 236 -13.50 0.26 13.75
CA GLN A 236 -13.00 0.90 14.97
C GLN A 236 -12.50 2.32 14.68
N ALA A 237 -11.66 2.52 13.66
CA ALA A 237 -11.15 3.84 13.30
C ALA A 237 -12.29 4.83 12.98
N GLU A 238 -13.34 4.38 12.30
CA GLU A 238 -14.53 5.19 12.00
C GLU A 238 -15.27 5.60 13.27
N ARG A 239 -15.45 4.69 14.24
CA ARG A 239 -16.09 4.99 15.53
C ARG A 239 -15.29 5.99 16.36
N GLU A 240 -13.97 5.86 16.36
CA GLU A 240 -13.07 6.72 17.12
C GLU A 240 -12.75 8.04 16.40
N GLY A 241 -13.06 8.14 15.10
CA GLY A 241 -12.77 9.31 14.27
C GLY A 241 -11.29 9.49 13.95
N TYR A 242 -10.53 8.40 13.81
CA TYR A 242 -9.10 8.48 13.51
C TYR A 242 -8.83 8.94 12.07
N ILE A 243 -7.87 9.85 11.91
CA ILE A 243 -7.48 10.43 10.61
C ILE A 243 -5.96 10.49 10.42
N GLY A 244 -5.53 10.90 9.23
CA GLY A 244 -4.11 11.06 8.91
C GLY A 244 -3.34 9.75 9.05
N ILE A 245 -2.14 9.82 9.62
CA ILE A 245 -1.29 8.65 9.86
C ILE A 245 -1.91 7.64 10.85
N PHE A 246 -2.84 8.10 11.70
CA PHE A 246 -3.59 7.25 12.62
C PHE A 246 -4.82 6.61 11.97
N GLY A 247 -5.31 7.18 10.86
CA GLY A 247 -6.44 6.67 10.09
C GLY A 247 -6.18 5.27 9.51
N PRO A 248 -7.21 4.61 8.94
CA PRO A 248 -7.15 3.19 8.61
C PRO A 248 -6.62 2.89 7.18
N LEU A 249 -5.84 3.79 6.57
CA LEU A 249 -5.47 3.68 5.14
C LEU A 249 -4.69 2.38 4.81
N ASP A 250 -3.84 1.93 5.72
CA ASP A 250 -3.10 0.67 5.65
C ASP A 250 -4.03 -0.56 5.64
N VAL A 251 -5.00 -0.63 6.56
CA VAL A 251 -5.95 -1.76 6.60
C VAL A 251 -7.02 -1.67 5.52
N MET A 252 -7.35 -0.46 5.04
CA MET A 252 -8.14 -0.30 3.82
C MET A 252 -7.38 -0.86 2.61
N TYR A 253 -6.07 -0.62 2.52
CA TYR A 253 -5.23 -1.23 1.50
C TYR A 253 -5.23 -2.76 1.62
N VAL A 254 -5.12 -3.31 2.84
CA VAL A 254 -5.24 -4.76 3.08
C VAL A 254 -6.58 -5.30 2.57
N LYS A 255 -7.69 -4.62 2.91
CA LYS A 255 -9.03 -4.98 2.44
C LYS A 255 -9.11 -4.98 0.92
N ALA A 256 -8.61 -3.93 0.26
CA ALA A 256 -8.60 -3.83 -1.20
C ALA A 256 -7.78 -4.96 -1.85
N ARG A 257 -6.58 -5.23 -1.34
CA ARG A 257 -5.73 -6.34 -1.80
C ARG A 257 -6.41 -7.71 -1.65
N CYS A 258 -7.10 -7.94 -0.53
CA CYS A 258 -7.88 -9.17 -0.34
C CYS A 258 -9.03 -9.29 -1.37
N LEU A 259 -9.74 -8.19 -1.63
CA LEU A 259 -10.81 -8.15 -2.64
C LEU A 259 -10.28 -8.46 -4.05
N LEU A 260 -9.11 -7.92 -4.43
CA LEU A 260 -8.44 -8.30 -5.68
C LEU A 260 -8.17 -9.80 -5.72
N GLU A 261 -7.66 -10.36 -4.63
CA GLU A 261 -7.32 -11.77 -4.56
C GLU A 261 -8.57 -12.68 -4.60
N PHE A 262 -9.70 -12.18 -4.10
CA PHE A 262 -11.03 -12.79 -4.24
C PHE A 262 -11.65 -12.59 -5.63
N SER A 263 -10.97 -11.93 -6.56
CA SER A 263 -11.47 -11.58 -7.89
C SER A 263 -12.72 -10.69 -7.85
N GLN A 264 -12.81 -9.81 -6.84
CA GLN A 264 -13.82 -8.78 -6.64
C GLN A 264 -13.21 -7.41 -7.00
N THR A 265 -12.87 -7.25 -8.28
CA THR A 265 -12.10 -6.09 -8.76
C THR A 265 -12.84 -4.78 -8.57
N GLU A 266 -14.15 -4.72 -8.86
CA GLU A 266 -14.92 -3.48 -8.77
C GLU A 266 -14.96 -2.95 -7.33
N GLU A 267 -15.25 -3.81 -6.36
CA GLU A 267 -15.25 -3.51 -4.95
C GLU A 267 -13.87 -3.07 -4.47
N SER A 268 -12.81 -3.75 -4.93
CA SER A 268 -11.44 -3.32 -4.65
C SER A 268 -11.17 -1.91 -5.17
N GLN A 269 -11.58 -1.59 -6.40
CA GLN A 269 -11.36 -0.26 -6.98
C GLN A 269 -12.13 0.82 -6.23
N ARG A 270 -13.34 0.51 -5.74
CA ARG A 270 -14.08 1.42 -4.86
C ARG A 270 -13.32 1.70 -3.56
N VAL A 271 -12.72 0.68 -2.94
CA VAL A 271 -11.91 0.87 -1.72
C VAL A 271 -10.66 1.70 -2.03
N PHE A 272 -9.95 1.45 -3.14
CA PHE A 272 -8.81 2.30 -3.54
C PHE A 272 -9.21 3.75 -3.80
N ALA A 273 -10.35 4.00 -4.44
CA ALA A 273 -10.88 5.35 -4.61
C ALA A 273 -11.18 6.03 -3.25
N GLN A 274 -11.69 5.29 -2.27
CA GLN A 274 -11.87 5.80 -0.90
C GLN A 274 -10.54 6.12 -0.22
N ILE A 275 -9.55 5.23 -0.33
CA ILE A 275 -8.19 5.47 0.20
C ILE A 275 -7.64 6.76 -0.40
N LYS A 276 -7.71 6.91 -1.73
CA LYS A 276 -7.26 8.12 -2.43
C LYS A 276 -7.90 9.38 -1.84
N ASN A 277 -9.23 9.43 -1.77
CA ASN A 277 -9.95 10.62 -1.32
C ASN A 277 -9.62 11.00 0.14
N LEU A 278 -9.55 9.99 1.03
CA LEU A 278 -9.18 10.22 2.43
C LEU A 278 -7.73 10.69 2.55
N ALA A 279 -6.81 10.00 1.86
CA ALA A 279 -5.39 10.32 1.85
C ALA A 279 -5.11 11.72 1.30
N GLU A 280 -5.82 12.15 0.25
CA GLU A 280 -5.75 13.53 -0.28
C GLU A 280 -6.18 14.55 0.80
N SER A 281 -7.31 14.28 1.47
CA SER A 281 -7.82 15.18 2.52
C SER A 281 -6.94 15.25 3.77
N TRP A 282 -6.10 14.24 3.98
CA TRP A 282 -5.20 14.14 5.13
C TRP A 282 -3.72 14.33 4.76
N GLU A 283 -3.44 14.80 3.54
CA GLU A 283 -2.10 14.99 2.99
C GLU A 283 -1.17 13.78 3.20
N GLN A 284 -1.71 12.57 3.06
CA GLN A 284 -0.97 11.30 3.11
C GLN A 284 -0.58 10.89 1.68
N TYR A 285 0.33 11.62 1.07
CA TYR A 285 0.64 11.51 -0.37
C TYR A 285 1.05 10.10 -0.80
N THR A 286 1.83 9.38 -0.01
CA THR A 286 2.17 7.97 -0.32
C THR A 286 0.93 7.12 -0.59
N TRP A 287 -0.12 7.25 0.23
CA TRP A 287 -1.36 6.49 0.03
C TRP A 287 -2.16 6.95 -1.18
N VAL A 288 -2.10 8.24 -1.54
CA VAL A 288 -2.71 8.77 -2.78
C VAL A 288 -2.09 8.06 -3.99
N TYR A 289 -0.76 8.05 -4.08
CA TYR A 289 -0.03 7.48 -5.23
C TYR A 289 -0.16 5.96 -5.28
N ILE A 290 -0.18 5.29 -4.12
CA ILE A 290 -0.43 3.84 -4.08
C ILE A 290 -1.86 3.51 -4.55
N ALA A 291 -2.87 4.25 -4.11
CA ALA A 291 -4.24 4.02 -4.55
C ALA A 291 -4.41 4.26 -6.06
N GLU A 292 -3.86 5.37 -6.58
CA GLU A 292 -3.87 5.67 -8.01
C GLU A 292 -3.09 4.63 -8.83
N SER A 293 -2.00 4.08 -8.29
CA SER A 293 -1.29 2.95 -8.90
C SER A 293 -2.23 1.79 -9.20
N PHE A 294 -3.04 1.36 -8.24
CA PHE A 294 -3.95 0.22 -8.45
C PHE A 294 -5.10 0.54 -9.40
N ILE A 295 -5.55 1.79 -9.47
CA ILE A 295 -6.53 2.25 -10.46
C ILE A 295 -5.90 2.24 -11.87
N ALA A 296 -4.68 2.74 -12.01
CA ALA A 296 -3.96 2.75 -13.29
C ALA A 296 -3.62 1.33 -13.78
N ARG A 297 -3.28 0.42 -12.87
CA ARG A 297 -3.04 -1.01 -13.18
C ARG A 297 -4.30 -1.67 -13.73
N ASP A 298 -5.47 -1.39 -13.16
CA ASP A 298 -6.74 -1.92 -13.64
C ASP A 298 -7.07 -1.42 -15.06
N LEU A 299 -6.89 -0.12 -15.31
CA LEU A 299 -7.01 0.45 -16.65
C LEU A 299 -6.06 -0.22 -17.66
N ALA A 300 -4.81 -0.45 -17.27
CA ALA A 300 -3.82 -1.11 -18.13
C ALA A 300 -4.21 -2.57 -18.42
N LEU A 301 -4.68 -3.31 -17.42
CA LEU A 301 -5.17 -4.69 -17.60
C LEU A 301 -6.44 -4.76 -18.45
N ALA A 302 -7.29 -3.72 -18.42
CA ALA A 302 -8.43 -3.57 -19.31
C ALA A 302 -8.05 -3.13 -20.74
N GLY A 303 -6.76 -2.97 -21.04
CA GLY A 303 -6.25 -2.54 -22.35
C GLY A 303 -6.27 -1.02 -22.58
N ASN A 304 -6.64 -0.23 -21.57
CA ASN A 304 -6.61 1.23 -21.63
C ASN A 304 -5.29 1.80 -21.08
N SER A 305 -4.18 1.41 -21.69
CA SER A 305 -2.84 1.84 -21.26
C SER A 305 -2.60 3.35 -21.42
N THR A 306 -3.31 4.02 -22.35
CA THR A 306 -3.19 5.48 -22.53
C THR A 306 -3.70 6.23 -21.31
N SER A 307 -4.94 5.94 -20.86
CA SER A 307 -5.47 6.58 -19.64
C SER A 307 -4.66 6.21 -18.40
N ALA A 308 -4.14 4.98 -18.33
CA ALA A 308 -3.23 4.58 -17.25
C ALA A 308 -1.94 5.41 -17.22
N LEU A 309 -1.33 5.69 -18.38
CA LEU A 309 -0.12 6.54 -18.47
C LEU A 309 -0.41 8.03 -18.25
N ASP A 310 -1.63 8.50 -18.53
CA ASP A 310 -2.04 9.87 -18.22
C ASP A 310 -2.13 10.09 -16.69
N ILE A 311 -2.55 9.08 -15.93
CA ILE A 311 -2.48 9.11 -14.45
C ILE A 311 -1.02 9.30 -14.01
N VAL A 312 -0.09 8.49 -14.51
CA VAL A 312 1.35 8.60 -14.18
C VAL A 312 1.90 9.99 -14.52
N ARG A 313 1.48 10.60 -15.62
CA ARG A 313 1.90 11.96 -15.98
C ARG A 313 1.40 12.98 -14.96
N SER A 314 0.12 12.91 -14.60
CA SER A 314 -0.47 13.78 -13.58
C SER A 314 0.19 13.59 -12.21
N GLU A 315 0.48 12.35 -11.82
CA GLU A 315 1.22 12.01 -10.59
C GLU A 315 2.58 12.72 -10.55
N ARG A 316 3.36 12.68 -11.63
CA ARG A 316 4.68 13.35 -11.71
C ARG A 316 4.57 14.87 -11.66
N GLU A 317 3.61 15.46 -12.37
CA GLU A 317 3.36 16.90 -12.34
C GLU A 317 3.02 17.36 -10.92
N ARG A 318 2.16 16.63 -10.20
CA ARG A 318 1.82 16.93 -8.80
C ARG A 318 3.01 16.76 -7.86
N ALA A 319 3.81 15.70 -8.03
CA ALA A 319 4.99 15.46 -7.19
C ALA A 319 6.03 16.58 -7.34
N GLY A 320 6.25 17.05 -8.57
CA GLY A 320 7.15 18.17 -8.88
C GLY A 320 6.62 19.54 -8.46
N ALA A 321 5.30 19.68 -8.30
CA ALA A 321 4.67 20.93 -7.84
C ALA A 321 4.68 21.11 -6.31
N LEU A 322 5.00 20.06 -5.55
CA LEU A 322 5.12 20.16 -4.10
C LEU A 322 6.29 21.07 -3.71
N GLY A 323 6.02 22.06 -2.85
CA GLY A 323 7.01 23.04 -2.39
C GLY A 323 8.04 22.49 -1.38
N PHE A 324 8.15 21.18 -1.24
CA PHE A 324 9.04 20.50 -0.29
C PHE A 324 9.62 19.21 -0.88
N LYS A 325 10.75 18.78 -0.31
CA LYS A 325 11.42 17.54 -0.71
C LYS A 325 10.52 16.34 -0.44
N ASN A 326 10.36 15.48 -1.43
CA ASN A 326 9.53 14.28 -1.38
C ASN A 326 10.19 13.13 -2.15
N GLY A 327 9.67 11.91 -1.99
CA GLY A 327 10.14 10.71 -2.71
C GLY A 327 9.07 10.08 -3.61
N LEU A 328 8.06 10.85 -4.02
CA LEU A 328 6.87 10.33 -4.69
C LEU A 328 7.14 9.80 -6.10
N ASP A 329 8.21 10.25 -6.75
CA ASP A 329 8.63 9.76 -8.07
C ASP A 329 8.86 8.25 -8.11
N ALA A 330 9.27 7.63 -7.00
CA ALA A 330 9.43 6.18 -6.92
C ALA A 330 8.08 5.45 -7.12
N TYR A 331 6.98 6.02 -6.64
CA TYR A 331 5.65 5.45 -6.83
C TYR A 331 5.13 5.66 -8.26
N CYS A 332 5.44 6.81 -8.87
CA CYS A 332 5.19 7.05 -10.30
C CYS A 332 5.93 6.01 -11.17
N ASP A 333 7.22 5.80 -10.90
CA ASP A 333 8.06 4.82 -11.60
C ASP A 333 7.52 3.40 -11.41
N LEU A 334 7.04 3.05 -10.21
CA LEU A 334 6.44 1.76 -9.91
C LEU A 334 5.14 1.52 -10.69
N THR A 335 4.25 2.52 -10.73
CA THR A 335 3.03 2.45 -11.54
C THR A 335 3.36 2.31 -13.02
N GLU A 336 4.29 3.13 -13.52
CA GLU A 336 4.73 3.07 -14.91
C GLU A 336 5.35 1.71 -15.26
N LEU A 337 6.16 1.14 -14.35
CA LEU A 337 6.80 -0.16 -14.54
C LEU A 337 5.75 -1.23 -14.81
N PHE A 338 4.67 -1.29 -14.02
CA PHE A 338 3.61 -2.27 -14.22
C PHE A 338 2.91 -2.10 -15.58
N ILE A 339 2.59 -0.85 -15.95
CA ILE A 339 1.91 -0.56 -17.21
C ILE A 339 2.79 -0.97 -18.39
N ARG A 340 4.07 -0.56 -18.37
CA ARG A 340 5.05 -0.86 -19.42
C ARG A 340 5.37 -2.34 -19.51
N PHE A 341 5.43 -3.03 -18.38
CA PHE A 341 5.56 -4.48 -18.31
C PHE A 341 4.37 -5.18 -19.00
N THR A 342 3.14 -4.73 -18.71
CA THR A 342 1.92 -5.26 -19.35
C THR A 342 1.91 -5.00 -20.86
N MET A 343 2.47 -3.87 -21.30
CA MET A 343 2.64 -3.51 -22.71
C MET A 343 3.83 -4.21 -23.40
N LYS A 344 4.67 -4.94 -22.64
CA LYS A 344 5.96 -5.51 -23.10
C LYS A 344 6.92 -4.49 -23.70
N ASP A 345 6.89 -3.27 -23.18
CA ASP A 345 7.84 -2.21 -23.53
C ASP A 345 9.15 -2.43 -22.76
N TRP A 346 9.91 -3.46 -23.18
CA TRP A 346 11.08 -3.95 -22.44
C TRP A 346 12.18 -2.90 -22.30
N ASP A 347 12.38 -2.05 -23.32
CA ASP A 347 13.34 -0.94 -23.27
C ASP A 347 13.01 0.01 -22.11
N ARG A 348 11.74 0.41 -21.98
CA ARG A 348 11.30 1.30 -20.90
C ARG A 348 11.31 0.59 -19.54
N VAL A 349 10.93 -0.69 -19.49
CA VAL A 349 11.00 -1.52 -18.29
C VAL A 349 12.43 -1.54 -17.75
N GLY A 350 13.43 -1.77 -18.60
CA GLY A 350 14.85 -1.78 -18.19
C GLY A 350 15.30 -0.46 -17.56
N ILE A 351 14.88 0.68 -18.12
CA ILE A 351 15.18 2.02 -17.56
C ILE A 351 14.56 2.18 -16.17
N LEU A 352 13.29 1.80 -16.00
CA LEU A 352 12.57 1.95 -14.74
C LEU A 352 13.13 1.03 -13.65
N LEU A 353 13.48 -0.21 -14.01
CA LEU A 353 14.16 -1.13 -13.11
C LEU A 353 15.50 -0.58 -12.61
N GLY A 354 16.19 0.28 -13.37
CA GLY A 354 17.43 0.92 -12.91
C GLY A 354 17.23 2.04 -11.88
N ARG A 355 15.99 2.53 -11.70
CA ARG A 355 15.66 3.66 -10.81
C ARG A 355 14.97 3.24 -9.53
N LEU A 356 14.20 2.15 -9.59
CA LEU A 356 13.43 1.67 -8.46
C LEU A 356 14.31 0.93 -7.44
N PRO A 357 13.99 1.04 -6.14
CA PRO A 357 14.65 0.24 -5.12
C PRO A 357 14.39 -1.26 -5.33
N GLU A 358 15.30 -2.10 -4.83
CA GLU A 358 15.20 -3.56 -4.92
C GLU A 358 14.19 -4.13 -3.91
N PHE A 359 12.93 -4.24 -4.32
CA PHE A 359 11.89 -4.98 -3.60
C PHE A 359 11.32 -6.12 -4.46
N LEU A 360 10.52 -7.01 -3.86
CA LEU A 360 10.17 -8.30 -4.45
C LEU A 360 9.57 -8.21 -5.86
N LEU A 361 8.66 -7.26 -6.10
CA LEU A 361 8.09 -7.04 -7.44
C LEU A 361 9.15 -6.62 -8.46
N VAL A 362 10.05 -5.70 -8.10
CA VAL A 362 11.16 -5.25 -8.96
C VAL A 362 12.10 -6.40 -9.28
N GLN A 363 12.46 -7.23 -8.30
CA GLN A 363 13.28 -8.43 -8.50
C GLN A 363 12.62 -9.42 -9.46
N ARG A 364 11.31 -9.69 -9.29
CA ARG A 364 10.54 -10.57 -10.17
C ARG A 364 10.47 -10.04 -11.60
N VAL A 365 10.16 -8.75 -11.77
CA VAL A 365 10.11 -8.10 -13.09
C VAL A 365 11.49 -8.08 -13.74
N ARG A 366 12.56 -7.87 -12.95
CA ARG A 366 13.95 -7.91 -13.42
C ARG A 366 14.30 -9.29 -13.98
N ALA A 367 13.99 -10.37 -13.28
CA ALA A 367 14.25 -11.72 -13.75
C ALA A 367 13.55 -12.01 -15.10
N ILE A 368 12.30 -11.55 -15.27
CA ILE A 368 11.57 -11.69 -16.53
C ILE A 368 12.19 -10.83 -17.64
N HIS A 369 12.51 -9.56 -17.34
CA HIS A 369 13.17 -8.67 -18.28
C HIS A 369 14.53 -9.22 -18.75
N GLU A 370 15.31 -9.83 -17.86
CA GLU A 370 16.58 -10.48 -18.22
C GLU A 370 16.39 -11.66 -19.16
N PHE A 371 15.38 -12.50 -18.90
CA PHE A 371 15.00 -13.61 -19.79
C PHE A 371 14.62 -13.10 -21.20
N GLU A 372 13.76 -12.10 -21.27
CA GLU A 372 13.30 -11.47 -22.52
C GLU A 372 14.45 -10.77 -23.26
N SER A 373 15.45 -10.27 -22.53
CA SER A 373 16.68 -9.70 -23.08
C SER A 373 17.70 -10.76 -23.54
N GLY A 374 17.36 -12.04 -23.50
CA GLY A 374 18.20 -13.15 -23.96
C GLY A 374 19.23 -13.64 -22.94
N LYS A 375 19.17 -13.20 -21.67
CA LYS A 375 19.97 -13.82 -20.60
C LYS A 375 19.30 -15.13 -20.17
N LYS A 376 20.11 -16.14 -19.86
CA LYS A 376 19.56 -17.37 -19.26
C LYS A 376 19.12 -17.06 -17.82
N PRO A 377 17.88 -17.42 -17.44
CA PRO A 377 17.44 -17.26 -16.07
C PRO A 377 18.26 -18.20 -15.17
N GLY A 378 18.58 -17.75 -13.95
CA GLY A 378 19.20 -18.61 -12.95
C GLY A 378 18.32 -19.83 -12.67
N SER A 379 18.91 -21.01 -12.47
CA SER A 379 18.15 -22.18 -12.04
C SER A 379 17.68 -22.00 -10.60
N VAL A 380 16.36 -21.90 -10.39
CA VAL A 380 15.75 -21.96 -9.06
C VAL A 380 15.61 -23.43 -8.65
N VAL A 381 16.25 -23.81 -7.54
CA VAL A 381 16.08 -25.13 -6.91
C VAL A 381 14.78 -25.11 -6.11
N VAL A 382 13.87 -26.04 -6.40
CA VAL A 382 12.52 -26.03 -5.82
C VAL A 382 12.49 -26.46 -4.38
N GLU A 383 13.35 -27.42 -4.04
CA GLU A 383 13.45 -27.98 -2.70
C GLU A 383 13.69 -26.87 -1.67
N ASP A 384 14.43 -25.83 -2.06
CA ASP A 384 14.79 -24.69 -1.23
C ASP A 384 13.70 -23.62 -1.12
N LEU A 385 12.60 -23.73 -1.87
CA LEU A 385 11.48 -22.80 -1.75
C LEU A 385 10.79 -22.97 -0.38
N PRO A 386 10.47 -21.85 0.30
CA PRO A 386 9.82 -21.89 1.60
C PRO A 386 8.39 -22.45 1.49
N GLU A 387 7.86 -22.96 2.62
CA GLU A 387 6.53 -23.59 2.73
C GLU A 387 5.80 -23.21 4.04
N ARG A 388 6.17 -22.09 4.67
CA ARG A 388 5.68 -21.71 5.99
C ARG A 388 4.30 -21.09 5.92
N THR A 389 4.05 -20.31 4.88
CA THR A 389 2.78 -19.57 4.70
C THR A 389 1.94 -20.16 3.57
N PRO A 390 0.61 -19.95 3.57
CA PRO A 390 -0.25 -20.33 2.45
C PRO A 390 0.26 -19.86 1.10
N THR A 391 0.71 -18.60 1.00
CA THR A 391 1.25 -18.03 -0.24
C THR A 391 2.49 -18.81 -0.72
N GLU A 392 3.43 -19.10 0.18
CA GLU A 392 4.64 -19.87 -0.14
C GLU A 392 4.29 -21.30 -0.60
N GLN A 393 3.38 -21.96 0.11
CA GLN A 393 2.91 -23.31 -0.24
C GLN A 393 2.24 -23.35 -1.62
N ILE A 394 1.34 -22.38 -1.89
CA ILE A 394 0.68 -22.26 -3.20
C ILE A 394 1.72 -22.05 -4.30
N TYR A 395 2.65 -21.11 -4.14
CA TYR A 395 3.67 -20.84 -5.15
C TYR A 395 4.57 -22.05 -5.42
N LYS A 396 5.00 -22.77 -4.37
CA LYS A 396 5.82 -23.98 -4.53
C LYS A 396 5.07 -25.08 -5.26
N LEU A 397 3.82 -25.36 -4.88
CA LEU A 397 2.99 -26.36 -5.55
C LEU A 397 2.69 -26.00 -7.00
N MET A 398 2.46 -24.72 -7.29
CA MET A 398 2.27 -24.23 -8.65
C MET A 398 3.54 -24.39 -9.48
N PHE A 399 4.70 -24.07 -8.93
CA PHE A 399 5.99 -24.27 -9.61
C PHE A 399 6.27 -25.75 -9.89
N GLN A 400 6.01 -26.63 -8.93
CA GLN A 400 6.11 -28.09 -9.12
C GLN A 400 5.11 -28.58 -10.17
N THR A 401 3.92 -28.00 -10.23
CA THR A 401 2.93 -28.31 -11.28
C THR A 401 3.46 -27.94 -12.66
N HIS A 402 4.02 -26.74 -12.81
CA HIS A 402 4.63 -26.28 -14.06
C HIS A 402 5.72 -27.24 -14.56
N GLN A 403 6.62 -27.68 -13.66
CA GLN A 403 7.66 -28.65 -14.04
C GLN A 403 7.13 -30.03 -14.44
N ASN A 404 5.97 -30.42 -13.92
CA ASN A 404 5.38 -31.73 -14.18
C ASN A 404 4.20 -31.63 -15.16
N ILE A 405 4.08 -30.55 -15.93
CA ILE A 405 2.93 -30.30 -16.82
C ILE A 405 2.73 -31.44 -17.84
N GLU A 406 3.80 -32.07 -18.32
CA GLU A 406 3.76 -33.21 -19.23
C GLU A 406 3.33 -34.51 -18.53
N ARG A 407 3.51 -34.60 -17.20
CA ARG A 407 3.09 -35.74 -16.36
C ARG A 407 1.73 -35.45 -15.76
N GLU A 408 0.70 -35.52 -16.61
CA GLU A 408 -0.66 -35.07 -16.29
C GLU A 408 -1.18 -35.52 -14.91
N LYS A 409 -1.03 -36.80 -14.56
CA LYS A 409 -1.49 -37.32 -13.25
C LYS A 409 -0.80 -36.63 -12.07
N VAL A 410 0.49 -36.35 -12.19
CA VAL A 410 1.28 -35.66 -11.14
C VAL A 410 0.90 -34.19 -11.08
N ALA A 411 0.77 -33.52 -12.23
CA ALA A 411 0.33 -32.13 -12.31
C ALA A 411 -1.06 -31.91 -11.69
N LEU A 412 -2.04 -32.78 -12.01
CA LEU A 412 -3.38 -32.73 -11.44
C LEU A 412 -3.36 -32.85 -9.91
N GLN A 413 -2.53 -33.75 -9.36
CA GLN A 413 -2.40 -33.93 -7.91
C GLN A 413 -1.78 -32.70 -7.23
N LEU A 414 -0.70 -32.15 -7.79
CA LEU A 414 -0.02 -30.98 -7.24
C LEU A 414 -0.91 -29.73 -7.30
N MET A 415 -1.54 -29.47 -8.45
CA MET A 415 -2.47 -28.36 -8.62
C MET A 415 -3.70 -28.51 -7.72
N GLY A 416 -4.21 -29.74 -7.56
CA GLY A 416 -5.30 -30.01 -6.62
C GLY A 416 -4.97 -29.57 -5.19
N LYS A 417 -3.78 -29.90 -4.69
CA LYS A 417 -3.32 -29.43 -3.37
C LYS A 417 -3.21 -27.91 -3.29
N ALA A 418 -2.70 -27.25 -4.34
CA ALA A 418 -2.61 -25.80 -4.38
C ALA A 418 -4.01 -25.15 -4.30
N LEU A 419 -4.97 -25.69 -5.06
CA LEU A 419 -6.36 -25.24 -5.08
C LEU A 419 -7.08 -25.48 -3.74
N GLU A 420 -6.78 -26.56 -3.02
CA GLU A 420 -7.31 -26.80 -1.67
C GLU A 420 -6.87 -25.70 -0.68
N ILE A 421 -5.59 -25.33 -0.71
CA ILE A 421 -5.07 -24.20 0.09
C ILE A 421 -5.73 -22.90 -0.37
N GLY A 422 -5.81 -22.68 -1.68
CA GLY A 422 -6.47 -21.52 -2.28
C GLY A 422 -7.92 -21.36 -1.85
N ALA A 423 -8.69 -22.44 -1.83
CA ALA A 423 -10.07 -22.46 -1.36
C ALA A 423 -10.18 -22.11 0.13
N ARG A 424 -9.27 -22.63 0.96
CA ARG A 424 -9.20 -22.34 2.40
C ARG A 424 -8.99 -20.84 2.63
N VAL A 425 -7.99 -20.25 2.00
CA VAL A 425 -7.61 -18.85 2.24
C VAL A 425 -8.36 -17.84 1.38
N GLY A 426 -9.08 -18.30 0.36
CA GLY A 426 -9.87 -17.48 -0.56
C GLY A 426 -9.15 -17.04 -1.84
N ALA A 427 -7.90 -17.47 -2.06
CA ALA A 427 -7.10 -17.09 -3.22
C ALA A 427 -7.78 -17.50 -4.54
N ARG A 428 -7.94 -16.58 -5.49
CA ARG A 428 -8.48 -16.87 -6.83
C ARG A 428 -7.62 -16.24 -7.90
N GLU A 429 -7.30 -14.97 -7.72
CA GLU A 429 -6.57 -14.20 -8.71
C GLU A 429 -5.17 -14.77 -8.95
N THR A 430 -4.54 -15.33 -7.91
CA THR A 430 -3.28 -16.10 -8.04
C THR A 430 -3.36 -17.21 -9.10
N PHE A 431 -4.48 -17.93 -9.16
CA PHE A 431 -4.73 -18.99 -10.14
C PHE A 431 -5.21 -18.46 -11.49
N LEU A 432 -6.04 -17.42 -11.50
CA LEU A 432 -6.60 -16.84 -12.72
C LEU A 432 -5.56 -16.11 -13.60
N ARG A 433 -4.38 -15.82 -13.06
CA ARG A 433 -3.24 -15.20 -13.78
C ARG A 433 -2.29 -16.20 -14.43
N GLN A 434 -2.56 -17.50 -14.31
CA GLN A 434 -1.70 -18.53 -14.88
C GLN A 434 -1.90 -18.67 -16.39
N GLU A 435 -0.94 -19.31 -17.04
CA GLU A 435 -0.99 -19.63 -18.46
C GLU A 435 -2.07 -20.68 -18.79
N ALA A 436 -2.45 -20.75 -20.06
CA ALA A 436 -3.59 -21.54 -20.54
C ALA A 436 -3.47 -23.04 -20.19
N SER A 437 -2.27 -23.61 -20.19
CA SER A 437 -1.97 -25.00 -19.78
C SER A 437 -2.47 -25.26 -18.34
N ILE A 438 -2.10 -24.40 -17.40
CA ILE A 438 -2.51 -24.48 -16.00
C ILE A 438 -4.01 -24.20 -15.85
N LEU A 439 -4.54 -23.19 -16.56
CA LEU A 439 -5.97 -22.88 -16.52
C LEU A 439 -6.83 -24.07 -16.98
N ASN A 440 -6.39 -24.79 -18.01
CA ASN A 440 -7.06 -26.01 -18.48
C ASN A 440 -7.02 -27.14 -17.44
N LEU A 441 -5.90 -27.30 -16.71
CA LEU A 441 -5.82 -28.24 -15.59
C LEU A 441 -6.83 -27.90 -14.50
N ILE A 442 -6.99 -26.61 -14.16
CA ILE A 442 -7.95 -26.16 -13.15
C ILE A 442 -9.39 -26.49 -13.60
N ILE A 443 -9.75 -26.22 -14.86
CA ILE A 443 -11.06 -26.60 -15.41
C ILE A 443 -11.30 -28.10 -15.28
N ARG A 444 -10.29 -28.92 -15.59
CA ARG A 444 -10.39 -30.37 -15.47
C ARG A 444 -10.60 -30.82 -14.02
N ILE A 445 -9.83 -30.28 -13.08
CA ILE A 445 -9.98 -30.55 -11.65
C ILE A 445 -11.39 -30.17 -11.17
N ALA A 446 -11.91 -29.02 -11.59
CA ALA A 446 -13.27 -28.59 -11.26
C ALA A 446 -14.33 -29.57 -11.80
N GLY A 447 -14.12 -30.15 -12.99
CA GLY A 447 -14.99 -31.18 -13.56
C GLY A 447 -14.92 -32.53 -12.84
N GLU A 448 -13.74 -32.93 -12.34
CA GLU A 448 -13.54 -34.19 -11.61
C GLU A 448 -14.02 -34.12 -10.15
N LYS A 449 -13.89 -32.96 -9.49
CA LYS A 449 -14.23 -32.74 -8.09
C LYS A 449 -14.92 -31.37 -7.90
N PRO A 450 -16.18 -31.21 -8.31
CA PRO A 450 -16.87 -29.93 -8.25
C PRO A 450 -17.04 -29.46 -6.80
N THR A 451 -16.72 -28.19 -6.57
CA THR A 451 -17.02 -27.45 -5.35
C THR A 451 -17.42 -26.03 -5.75
N VAL A 452 -18.17 -25.32 -4.89
CA VAL A 452 -18.59 -23.93 -5.16
C VAL A 452 -17.41 -23.04 -5.57
N TYR A 453 -16.25 -23.22 -4.90
CA TYR A 453 -15.04 -22.47 -5.21
C TYR A 453 -14.45 -22.84 -6.59
N LEU A 454 -14.34 -24.13 -6.91
CA LEU A 454 -13.77 -24.59 -8.18
C LEU A 454 -14.68 -24.29 -9.38
N GLU A 455 -16.00 -24.35 -9.19
CA GLU A 455 -16.99 -23.99 -10.22
C GLU A 455 -16.93 -22.49 -10.55
N ASP A 456 -16.88 -21.62 -9.53
CA ASP A 456 -16.68 -20.18 -9.70
C ASP A 456 -15.36 -19.89 -10.44
N LEU A 457 -14.27 -20.54 -10.03
CA LEU A 457 -12.96 -20.38 -10.67
C LEU A 457 -13.01 -20.81 -12.16
N ALA A 458 -13.55 -21.99 -12.46
CA ALA A 458 -13.67 -22.49 -13.83
C ALA A 458 -14.55 -21.59 -14.73
N SER A 459 -15.64 -21.05 -14.18
CA SER A 459 -16.51 -20.08 -14.86
C SER A 459 -15.74 -18.81 -15.23
N ARG A 460 -14.97 -18.25 -14.29
CA ARG A 460 -14.12 -17.06 -14.50
C ARG A 460 -13.02 -17.31 -15.52
N ILE A 461 -12.38 -18.48 -15.47
CA ILE A 461 -11.38 -18.89 -16.48
C ILE A 461 -12.01 -18.89 -17.87
N THR A 462 -13.18 -19.52 -18.00
CA THR A 462 -13.88 -19.63 -19.29
C THR A 462 -14.24 -18.25 -19.84
N SER A 463 -14.73 -17.33 -18.98
CA SER A 463 -15.00 -15.94 -19.36
C SER A 463 -13.74 -15.22 -19.85
N ARG A 464 -12.61 -15.32 -19.11
CA ARG A 464 -11.33 -14.68 -19.50
C ARG A 464 -10.78 -15.22 -20.83
N LEU A 465 -10.82 -16.53 -21.02
CA LEU A 465 -10.38 -17.17 -22.26
C LEU A 465 -11.25 -16.73 -23.45
N LYS A 466 -12.56 -16.59 -23.24
CA LYS A 466 -13.50 -16.11 -24.27
C LYS A 466 -13.23 -14.66 -24.63
N THR A 467 -13.07 -13.76 -23.66
CA THR A 467 -12.73 -12.34 -23.92
C THR A 467 -11.40 -12.22 -24.66
N ARG A 468 -10.37 -12.98 -24.27
CA ARG A 468 -9.08 -13.01 -24.99
C ARG A 468 -9.26 -13.44 -26.45
N SER A 469 -10.07 -14.47 -26.70
CA SER A 469 -10.39 -14.93 -28.06
C SER A 469 -11.21 -13.91 -28.85
N GLU A 470 -12.16 -13.21 -28.23
CA GLU A 470 -13.00 -12.19 -28.88
C GLU A 470 -12.19 -10.95 -29.26
N THR A 471 -11.23 -10.52 -28.43
CA THR A 471 -10.28 -9.44 -28.78
C THR A 471 -9.43 -9.83 -30.00
N LEU A 472 -8.96 -11.08 -30.07
CA LEU A 472 -8.20 -11.60 -31.21
C LEU A 472 -9.05 -11.62 -32.50
N VAL A 473 -10.32 -12.04 -32.39
CA VAL A 473 -11.28 -12.04 -33.53
C VAL A 473 -11.61 -10.62 -33.97
N GLY A 474 -11.83 -9.68 -33.05
CA GLY A 474 -12.10 -8.28 -33.34
C GLY A 474 -10.94 -7.58 -34.07
N LEU A 475 -9.70 -7.88 -33.68
CA LEU A 475 -8.51 -7.32 -34.33
C LEU A 475 -8.24 -7.95 -35.71
N SER A 476 -8.47 -9.27 -35.84
CA SER A 476 -8.43 -9.96 -37.14
C SER A 476 -9.51 -9.45 -38.09
N ALA A 477 -10.68 -9.03 -37.59
CA ALA A 477 -11.74 -8.42 -38.38
C ALA A 477 -11.45 -6.95 -38.75
N ALA A 478 -10.66 -6.23 -37.93
CA ALA A 478 -10.24 -4.86 -38.20
C ALA A 478 -9.19 -4.77 -39.32
N LEU A 479 -8.35 -5.80 -39.48
CA LEU A 479 -7.40 -5.91 -40.58
C LEU A 479 -8.11 -6.42 -41.84
N THR A 480 -7.97 -5.68 -42.94
CA THR A 480 -8.43 -6.16 -44.25
C THR A 480 -7.60 -7.37 -44.67
N LYS A 481 -8.16 -8.23 -45.55
CA LYS A 481 -7.44 -9.39 -46.12
C LYS A 481 -6.06 -8.99 -46.66
N ARG A 482 -5.97 -7.82 -47.28
CA ARG A 482 -4.73 -7.30 -47.85
C ARG A 482 -3.71 -6.83 -46.80
N GLU A 483 -4.18 -6.22 -45.72
CA GLU A 483 -3.32 -5.82 -44.60
C GLU A 483 -2.77 -7.04 -43.86
N LEU A 484 -3.57 -8.10 -43.71
CA LEU A 484 -3.16 -9.36 -43.10
C LEU A 484 -2.15 -10.13 -43.98
N GLU A 485 -2.34 -10.12 -45.29
CA GLU A 485 -1.37 -10.66 -46.25
C GLU A 485 -0.03 -9.92 -46.19
N ILE A 486 -0.06 -8.58 -46.14
CA ILE A 486 1.15 -7.76 -45.97
C ILE A 486 1.85 -8.09 -44.65
N LEU A 487 1.10 -8.23 -43.56
CA LEU A 487 1.63 -8.59 -42.24
C LEU A 487 2.34 -9.96 -42.25
N ARG A 488 1.79 -10.95 -42.97
CA ARG A 488 2.45 -12.25 -43.20
C ARG A 488 3.77 -12.11 -43.95
N HIS A 489 3.80 -11.28 -44.98
CA HIS A 489 5.04 -11.01 -45.70
C HIS A 489 6.07 -10.26 -44.86
N LEU A 490 5.66 -9.37 -43.95
CA LEU A 490 6.59 -8.70 -43.03
C LEU A 490 7.30 -9.72 -42.13
N ALA A 491 6.64 -10.80 -41.73
CA ALA A 491 7.20 -11.85 -40.89
C ALA A 491 8.34 -12.64 -41.57
N THR A 492 8.42 -12.62 -42.90
CA THR A 492 9.42 -13.35 -43.69
C THR A 492 10.80 -12.67 -43.78
N GLY A 493 10.96 -11.47 -43.21
CA GLY A 493 12.21 -10.69 -43.30
C GLY A 493 12.48 -10.03 -44.67
N ASN A 494 11.63 -10.25 -45.67
CA ASN A 494 11.80 -9.66 -47.00
C ASN A 494 11.73 -8.12 -46.99
N PRO A 495 12.58 -7.40 -47.75
CA PRO A 495 12.53 -5.93 -47.80
C PRO A 495 11.19 -5.45 -48.35
N ILE A 496 10.69 -4.32 -47.83
CA ILE A 496 9.36 -3.76 -48.17
C ILE A 496 9.19 -3.56 -49.70
N SER A 497 10.28 -3.18 -50.38
CA SER A 497 10.33 -3.05 -51.84
C SER A 497 10.12 -4.36 -52.60
N ALA A 498 10.62 -5.48 -52.08
CA ALA A 498 10.40 -6.81 -52.64
C ALA A 498 8.97 -7.28 -52.38
N ILE A 499 8.44 -7.05 -51.17
CA ILE A 499 7.05 -7.38 -50.81
C ILE A 499 6.08 -6.64 -51.74
N GLY A 500 6.32 -5.34 -52.01
CA GLY A 500 5.48 -4.55 -52.93
C GLY A 500 5.45 -5.11 -54.35
N LYS A 501 6.59 -5.62 -54.85
CA LYS A 501 6.67 -6.28 -56.16
C LYS A 501 5.92 -7.62 -56.18
N MET A 502 6.11 -8.46 -55.15
CA MET A 502 5.42 -9.74 -55.02
C MET A 502 3.90 -9.58 -54.96
N LEU A 503 3.46 -8.51 -54.33
CA LEU A 503 2.05 -8.18 -54.18
C LEU A 503 1.50 -7.33 -55.34
N HIS A 504 2.30 -6.99 -56.35
CA HIS A 504 1.90 -6.14 -57.48
C HIS A 504 1.31 -4.76 -57.06
N ILE A 505 1.89 -4.11 -56.06
CA ILE A 505 1.46 -2.78 -55.58
C ILE A 505 2.61 -1.76 -55.55
N SER A 506 2.27 -0.48 -55.75
CA SER A 506 3.25 0.61 -55.75
C SER A 506 3.87 0.84 -54.36
N GLN A 507 5.07 1.44 -54.31
CA GLN A 507 5.73 1.86 -53.07
C GLN A 507 4.86 2.79 -52.20
N ASN A 508 4.13 3.71 -52.84
CA ASN A 508 3.23 4.63 -52.12
C ASN A 508 2.03 3.88 -51.53
N THR A 509 1.45 2.94 -52.27
CA THR A 509 0.37 2.08 -51.79
C THR A 509 0.83 1.20 -50.62
N MET A 510 2.05 0.66 -50.70
CA MET A 510 2.66 -0.11 -49.62
C MET A 510 2.83 0.72 -48.34
N LYS A 511 3.33 1.97 -48.44
CA LYS A 511 3.45 2.88 -47.28
C LYS A 511 2.09 3.11 -46.59
N THR A 512 1.02 3.29 -47.37
CA THR A 512 -0.32 3.46 -46.83
C THR A 512 -0.81 2.21 -46.10
N HIS A 513 -0.62 1.01 -46.69
CA HIS A 513 -0.97 -0.23 -46.01
C HIS A 513 -0.17 -0.45 -44.73
N LEU A 514 1.15 -0.19 -44.75
CA LEU A 514 1.98 -0.31 -43.55
C LEU A 514 1.53 0.66 -42.45
N LYS A 515 1.25 1.92 -42.79
CA LYS A 515 0.70 2.89 -41.82
C LYS A 515 -0.61 2.40 -41.22
N ASN A 516 -1.49 1.82 -42.03
CA ASN A 516 -2.78 1.31 -41.56
C ASN A 516 -2.62 0.04 -40.71
N VAL A 517 -1.77 -0.90 -41.11
CA VAL A 517 -1.41 -2.09 -40.33
C VAL A 517 -0.85 -1.66 -38.98
N TYR A 518 0.20 -0.83 -38.98
CA TYR A 518 0.85 -0.35 -37.77
C TYR A 518 -0.14 0.36 -36.84
N ARG A 519 -0.99 1.25 -37.37
CA ARG A 519 -2.04 1.89 -36.59
C ARG A 519 -3.06 0.90 -36.02
N LYS A 520 -3.53 -0.06 -36.83
CA LYS A 520 -4.58 -1.01 -36.44
C LYS A 520 -4.10 -2.05 -35.42
N ILE A 521 -2.82 -2.43 -35.46
CA ILE A 521 -2.23 -3.35 -34.48
C ILE A 521 -1.50 -2.64 -33.34
N GLY A 522 -1.45 -1.31 -33.38
CA GLY A 522 -0.78 -0.48 -32.38
C GLY A 522 0.75 -0.64 -32.37
N ALA A 523 1.38 -0.88 -33.51
CA ALA A 523 2.83 -0.98 -33.66
C ALA A 523 3.44 0.32 -34.20
N SER A 524 4.68 0.62 -33.82
CA SER A 524 5.45 1.78 -34.31
C SER A 524 6.37 1.44 -35.49
N GLY A 525 6.61 0.16 -35.75
CA GLY A 525 7.52 -0.30 -36.81
C GLY A 525 7.32 -1.76 -37.20
N ARG A 526 8.15 -2.23 -38.14
CA ARG A 526 8.05 -3.59 -38.73
C ARG A 526 8.20 -4.69 -37.69
N ASP A 527 9.25 -4.62 -36.89
CA ASP A 527 9.61 -5.73 -36.00
C ASP A 527 8.61 -5.85 -34.86
N GLU A 528 8.18 -4.70 -34.32
CA GLU A 528 7.08 -4.62 -33.35
C GLU A 528 5.76 -5.12 -33.96
N ALA A 529 5.49 -4.79 -35.23
CA ALA A 529 4.29 -5.27 -35.90
C ALA A 529 4.28 -6.80 -36.06
N VAL A 530 5.43 -7.40 -36.41
CA VAL A 530 5.56 -8.86 -36.51
C VAL A 530 5.48 -9.53 -35.15
N ALA A 531 6.12 -8.96 -34.12
CA ALA A 531 6.07 -9.49 -32.75
C ALA A 531 4.65 -9.47 -32.19
N LYS A 532 3.96 -8.33 -32.29
CA LYS A 532 2.54 -8.20 -31.89
C LYS A 532 1.65 -9.14 -32.68
N ALA A 533 1.87 -9.28 -33.99
CA ALA A 533 1.07 -10.18 -34.81
C ALA A 533 1.25 -11.67 -34.45
N LYS A 534 2.45 -12.09 -34.02
CA LYS A 534 2.69 -13.44 -33.46
C LYS A 534 2.01 -13.62 -32.11
N GLU A 535 2.10 -12.63 -31.23
CA GLU A 535 1.42 -12.64 -29.93
C GLU A 535 -0.11 -12.69 -30.06
N LEU A 536 -0.62 -12.05 -31.10
CA LEU A 536 -2.04 -12.02 -31.45
C LEU A 536 -2.45 -13.21 -32.34
N TYR A 537 -1.58 -14.21 -32.53
CA TYR A 537 -1.84 -15.41 -33.34
C TYR A 537 -2.35 -15.13 -34.76
N LEU A 538 -1.97 -13.98 -35.34
CA LEU A 538 -2.30 -13.59 -36.73
C LEU A 538 -1.28 -14.17 -37.74
N LEU A 539 -0.16 -14.69 -37.24
CA LEU A 539 1.00 -15.20 -37.97
C LEU A 539 1.40 -16.60 -37.52
#